data_AF-A0A946VB42-F1
#
_entry.id   AF-A0A946VB42-F1
#
_cell.length_a   1.000
_cell.length_b   1.000
_cell.length_c   1.000
_cell.angle_alpha   90.00
_cell.angle_beta   90.00
_cell.angle_gamma   90.00
#
_symmetry.space_group_name_H-M   'P 1'
#
loop_
_entity.id
_entity.type
_entity.pdbx_description
1 polymer ?
#
loop_
_entity_poly.entity_id
_entity_poly.type
_entity_poly.pdbx_seq_one_letter_code
_entity_poly.pdbx_strand_id
1 'polypeptide(L)'
;ALTLRQKAGRLCHETAQYLLAPPAVVQFSIPKTITSKNVYEIVSDAWSQIRCAKAGLNINDNSEQNTSLDPTKTFTDVFKSIVQANRQLNLILEQPIEQGDVYAVVQLSNAYIVDILDKLAPVWSLTAPTLPEVQTDKTPIDIYKIMLKNFRIIQQIANDSGIDMLQLGSEIQTPITSTDVFDLSSLILSELRYFASQVGIDRIYRLKSYPDKVPSEVYQQALIVEAHLQILEDFTKTYPTWTKIE
;
A
#
# COMPACT_ATOMS: atom_id res chain seq x y z
N ALA A 1 6.73 2.19 -4.64
CA ALA A 1 6.90 2.20 -6.11
C ALA A 1 5.67 1.67 -6.86
N LEU A 2 5.05 0.57 -6.40
CA LEU A 2 3.87 -0.01 -7.06
C LEU A 2 2.69 0.97 -7.19
N THR A 3 2.36 1.70 -6.12
CA THR A 3 1.33 2.75 -6.14
C THR A 3 1.62 3.85 -7.16
N LEU A 4 2.89 4.25 -7.29
CA LEU A 4 3.33 5.27 -8.26
C LEU A 4 3.04 4.82 -9.68
N ARG A 5 3.39 3.58 -9.97
CA ARG A 5 3.12 2.97 -11.26
C ARG A 5 1.62 2.85 -11.55
N GLN A 6 0.82 2.44 -10.57
CA GLN A 6 -0.64 2.34 -10.72
C GLN A 6 -1.26 3.70 -11.02
N LYS A 7 -0.92 4.74 -10.24
CA LYS A 7 -1.39 6.11 -10.46
C LYS A 7 -0.92 6.66 -11.81
N ALA A 8 0.33 6.43 -12.19
CA ALA A 8 0.86 6.84 -13.49
C ALA A 8 0.15 6.13 -14.65
N GLY A 9 -0.12 4.83 -14.53
CA GLY A 9 -0.88 4.06 -15.53
C GLY A 9 -2.33 4.55 -15.65
N ARG A 10 -2.99 4.88 -14.53
CA ARG A 10 -4.31 5.51 -14.52
C ARG A 10 -4.29 6.85 -15.24
N LEU A 11 -3.31 7.71 -14.93
CA LEU A 11 -3.15 9.02 -15.58
C LEU A 11 -2.96 8.87 -17.10
N CYS A 12 -2.08 7.97 -17.55
CA CYS A 12 -1.92 7.65 -18.98
C CYS A 12 -3.24 7.23 -19.62
N HIS A 13 -4.02 6.38 -18.94
CA HIS A 13 -5.30 5.93 -19.46
C HIS A 13 -6.34 7.07 -19.56
N GLU A 14 -6.49 7.88 -18.50
CA GLU A 14 -7.43 9.01 -18.45
C GLU A 14 -7.10 10.08 -19.50
N THR A 15 -5.81 10.38 -19.68
CA THR A 15 -5.37 11.45 -20.60
C THR A 15 -5.24 11.01 -22.05
N ALA A 16 -4.94 9.72 -22.31
CA ALA A 16 -4.89 9.18 -23.67
C ALA A 16 -6.27 8.75 -24.18
N GLN A 17 -7.26 8.65 -23.29
CA GLN A 17 -8.72 8.46 -23.39
C GLN A 17 -9.35 7.57 -24.50
N TYR A 18 -8.65 7.05 -25.53
CA TYR A 18 -9.29 6.31 -26.63
C TYR A 18 -8.43 5.28 -27.40
N LEU A 19 -7.23 4.89 -26.97
CA LEU A 19 -6.40 3.96 -27.77
C LEU A 19 -5.94 2.67 -27.09
N LEU A 20 -6.01 2.56 -25.77
CA LEU A 20 -5.49 1.38 -25.07
C LEU A 20 -6.43 0.94 -23.95
N ALA A 21 -6.69 -0.37 -23.90
CA ALA A 21 -7.38 -1.02 -22.79
C ALA A 21 -6.76 -0.59 -21.44
N PRO A 22 -7.56 -0.53 -20.36
CA PRO A 22 -7.03 -0.21 -19.04
C PRO A 22 -5.77 -1.04 -18.78
N PRO A 23 -4.67 -0.44 -18.26
CA PRO A 23 -3.43 -1.18 -18.07
C PRO A 23 -3.73 -2.43 -17.27
N ALA A 24 -3.44 -3.59 -17.85
CA ALA A 24 -3.64 -4.86 -17.19
C ALA A 24 -2.99 -4.77 -15.80
N VAL A 25 -3.72 -5.13 -14.74
CA VAL A 25 -3.16 -5.21 -13.40
C VAL A 25 -2.01 -6.19 -13.46
N VAL A 26 -0.78 -5.67 -13.54
CA VAL A 26 0.39 -6.53 -13.71
C VAL A 26 0.56 -7.29 -12.41
N GLN A 27 0.45 -8.60 -12.56
CA GLN A 27 0.76 -9.59 -11.55
C GLN A 27 2.27 -9.55 -11.33
N PHE A 28 2.71 -8.79 -10.34
CA PHE A 28 4.06 -8.97 -9.82
C PHE A 28 4.01 -10.07 -8.76
N SER A 29 4.62 -11.21 -9.09
CA SER A 29 5.15 -12.11 -8.08
C SER A 29 6.20 -11.32 -7.31
N ILE A 30 5.99 -11.15 -6.00
CA ILE A 30 6.97 -10.45 -5.16
C ILE A 30 8.19 -11.39 -5.06
N PRO A 31 9.37 -11.00 -5.54
CA PRO A 31 10.54 -11.85 -5.41
C PRO A 31 10.88 -12.02 -3.92
N LYS A 32 11.37 -13.20 -3.54
CA LYS A 32 11.83 -13.48 -2.16
C LYS A 32 12.86 -12.47 -1.66
N THR A 33 13.60 -11.84 -2.57
CA THR A 33 14.55 -10.75 -2.26
C THR A 33 14.25 -9.56 -3.15
N ILE A 34 13.94 -8.41 -2.53
CA ILE A 34 13.71 -7.15 -3.23
C ILE A 34 15.04 -6.43 -3.36
N THR A 35 15.46 -6.14 -4.59
CA THR A 35 16.71 -5.42 -4.89
C THR A 35 16.43 -4.01 -5.42
N SER A 36 17.44 -3.14 -5.39
CA SER A 36 17.33 -1.78 -5.97
C SER A 36 16.97 -1.80 -7.46
N LYS A 37 17.38 -2.86 -8.17
CA LYS A 37 17.01 -3.10 -9.57
C LYS A 37 15.49 -3.26 -9.73
N ASN A 38 14.83 -4.00 -8.84
CA ASN A 38 13.37 -4.18 -8.90
C ASN A 38 12.62 -2.86 -8.67
N VAL A 39 13.11 -2.02 -7.75
CA VAL A 39 12.56 -0.69 -7.51
C VAL A 39 12.73 0.20 -8.74
N TYR A 40 13.94 0.19 -9.33
CA TYR A 40 14.24 0.95 -10.55
C TYR A 40 13.33 0.55 -11.71
N GLU A 41 13.13 -0.74 -11.95
CA GLU A 41 12.24 -1.25 -13.01
C GLU A 41 10.80 -0.72 -12.84
N ILE A 42 10.26 -0.75 -11.63
CA ILE A 42 8.90 -0.26 -11.35
C ILE A 42 8.81 1.27 -11.54
N VAL A 43 9.82 2.01 -11.09
CA VAL A 43 9.86 3.48 -11.25
C VAL A 43 10.04 3.88 -12.71
N SER A 44 10.86 3.15 -13.46
CA SER A 44 11.08 3.36 -14.90
C SER A 44 9.80 3.09 -15.71
N ASP A 45 9.04 2.04 -15.36
CA ASP A 45 7.75 1.80 -15.97
C ASP A 45 6.75 2.91 -15.61
N ALA A 46 6.68 3.33 -14.33
CA ALA A 46 5.85 4.47 -13.93
C ALA A 46 6.20 5.75 -14.72
N TRP A 47 7.48 6.04 -14.92
CA TRP A 47 7.94 7.14 -15.75
C TRP A 47 7.48 7.02 -17.22
N SER A 48 7.53 5.80 -17.77
CA SER A 48 7.03 5.52 -19.12
C SER A 48 5.52 5.79 -19.25
N GLN A 49 4.73 5.45 -18.22
CA GLN A 49 3.30 5.78 -18.18
C GLN A 49 3.07 7.30 -18.07
N ILE A 50 3.85 8.03 -17.27
CA ILE A 50 3.75 9.51 -17.20
C ILE A 50 4.06 10.12 -18.57
N ARG A 51 5.06 9.60 -19.29
CA ARG A 51 5.36 10.05 -20.66
C ARG A 51 4.23 9.77 -21.64
N CYS A 52 3.55 8.63 -21.52
CA CYS A 52 2.33 8.36 -22.29
C CYS A 52 1.29 9.47 -22.03
N ALA A 53 1.04 9.81 -20.76
CA ALA A 53 0.08 10.87 -20.41
C ALA A 53 0.46 12.23 -21.01
N LYS A 54 1.74 12.61 -20.89
CA LYS A 54 2.27 13.85 -21.50
C LYS A 54 2.06 13.89 -23.00
N ALA A 55 2.30 12.77 -23.69
CA ALA A 55 2.07 12.66 -25.13
C ALA A 55 0.59 12.81 -25.48
N GLY A 56 -0.32 12.17 -24.74
CA GLY A 56 -1.77 12.34 -24.91
C GLY A 56 -2.23 13.79 -24.73
N LEU A 57 -1.61 14.53 -23.81
CA LEU A 57 -1.88 15.95 -23.54
C LEU A 57 -1.12 16.93 -24.45
N ASN A 58 -0.33 16.46 -25.42
CA ASN A 58 0.55 17.28 -26.27
C ASN A 58 1.51 18.20 -25.47
N ILE A 59 1.99 17.76 -24.32
CA ILE A 59 2.96 18.50 -23.50
C ILE A 59 4.37 18.21 -24.04
N ASN A 60 4.98 19.22 -24.68
CA ASN A 60 6.38 19.15 -25.12
C ASN A 60 7.33 19.29 -23.93
N ASP A 61 8.08 18.24 -23.64
CA ASP A 61 8.97 18.17 -22.48
C ASP A 61 10.36 18.67 -22.85
N ASN A 62 10.72 19.85 -22.36
CA ASN A 62 12.08 20.41 -22.47
C ASN A 62 12.90 20.17 -21.19
N SER A 63 12.44 19.31 -20.28
CA SER A 63 13.20 19.01 -19.07
C SER A 63 14.40 18.13 -19.39
N GLU A 64 15.60 18.67 -19.19
CA GLU A 64 16.83 17.89 -19.26
C GLU A 64 16.77 16.78 -18.20
N GLN A 65 16.87 15.52 -18.63
CA GLN A 65 17.14 14.42 -17.71
C GLN A 65 18.48 14.72 -17.04
N ASN A 66 18.44 15.14 -15.78
CA ASN A 66 19.66 15.37 -15.04
C ASN A 66 20.30 14.01 -14.73
N THR A 67 21.16 13.55 -15.64
CA THR A 67 21.82 12.23 -15.62
C THR A 67 22.94 12.13 -14.60
N SER A 68 23.24 13.18 -13.83
CA SER A 68 24.27 13.09 -12.79
C SER A 68 23.77 12.21 -11.65
N LEU A 69 24.37 11.03 -11.53
CA LEU A 69 24.21 10.18 -10.36
C LEU A 69 24.72 10.95 -9.13
N ASP A 70 23.83 11.25 -8.20
CA ASP A 70 24.20 11.82 -6.90
C ASP A 70 24.54 10.68 -5.93
N PRO A 71 25.82 10.43 -5.63
CA PRO A 71 26.24 9.31 -4.78
C PRO A 71 25.82 9.49 -3.31
N THR A 72 25.32 10.67 -2.92
CA THR A 72 24.89 10.96 -1.55
C THR A 72 23.45 10.52 -1.26
N LYS A 73 22.69 10.15 -2.29
CA LYS A 73 21.29 9.75 -2.14
C LYS A 73 21.15 8.37 -1.50
N THR A 74 20.31 8.30 -0.49
CA THR A 74 19.99 7.07 0.25
C THR A 74 18.71 6.42 -0.25
N PHE A 75 18.44 5.17 0.16
CA PHE A 75 17.15 4.51 -0.11
C PHE A 75 15.95 5.30 0.45
N THR A 76 16.15 5.97 1.59
CA THR A 76 15.13 6.85 2.19
C THR A 76 14.82 8.03 1.28
N ASP A 77 15.81 8.61 0.61
CA ASP A 77 15.58 9.71 -0.34
C ASP A 77 14.79 9.24 -1.55
N VAL A 78 15.13 8.08 -2.11
CA VAL A 78 14.36 7.45 -3.20
C VAL A 78 12.92 7.20 -2.78
N PHE A 79 12.70 6.68 -1.57
CA PHE A 79 11.35 6.48 -1.02
C PHE A 79 10.58 7.80 -0.90
N LYS A 80 11.20 8.85 -0.33
CA LYS A 80 10.59 10.18 -0.22
C LYS A 80 10.22 10.74 -1.60
N SER A 81 11.08 10.61 -2.61
CA SER A 81 10.78 11.04 -3.97
C SER A 81 9.61 10.27 -4.59
N ILE A 82 9.52 8.96 -4.37
CA ILE A 82 8.38 8.14 -4.83
C ILE A 82 7.07 8.62 -4.16
N VAL A 83 7.09 8.88 -2.85
CA VAL A 83 5.91 9.40 -2.12
C VAL A 83 5.52 10.79 -2.61
N GLN A 84 6.49 11.69 -2.82
CA GLN A 84 6.22 13.02 -3.37
C GLN A 84 5.62 12.95 -4.78
N ALA A 85 6.18 12.10 -5.66
CA ALA A 85 5.63 11.88 -6.99
C ALA A 85 4.21 11.30 -6.95
N ASN A 86 3.94 10.36 -6.05
CA ASN A 86 2.59 9.82 -5.80
C ASN A 86 1.57 10.91 -5.44
N ARG A 87 1.98 11.86 -4.58
CA ARG A 87 1.14 12.99 -4.18
C ARG A 87 0.88 13.91 -5.37
N GLN A 88 1.90 14.24 -6.16
CA GLN A 88 1.75 15.09 -7.34
C GLN A 88 0.86 14.47 -8.41
N LEU A 89 1.01 13.18 -8.71
CA LEU A 89 0.15 12.51 -9.68
C LEU A 89 -1.33 12.54 -9.24
N ASN A 90 -1.60 12.39 -7.95
CA ASN A 90 -2.96 12.45 -7.43
C ASN A 90 -3.63 13.81 -7.64
N LEU A 91 -2.88 14.91 -7.70
CA LEU A 91 -3.44 16.24 -7.98
C LEU A 91 -3.86 16.41 -9.45
N ILE A 92 -3.40 15.53 -10.34
CA ILE A 92 -3.58 15.64 -11.79
C ILE A 92 -4.61 14.64 -12.33
N LEU A 93 -4.91 13.56 -11.59
CA LEU A 93 -5.93 12.58 -11.98
C LEU A 93 -7.32 13.24 -12.08
N GLU A 94 -8.11 12.88 -13.10
CA GLU A 94 -9.49 13.38 -13.28
C GLU A 94 -10.39 12.96 -12.11
N GLN A 95 -10.12 11.77 -11.56
CA GLN A 95 -10.76 11.27 -10.36
C GLN A 95 -9.72 11.15 -9.24
N PRO A 96 -9.79 11.99 -8.20
CA PRO A 96 -8.91 11.86 -7.05
C PRO A 96 -9.18 10.54 -6.32
N ILE A 97 -8.23 10.10 -5.51
CA ILE A 97 -8.42 8.92 -4.66
C ILE A 97 -9.60 9.14 -3.71
N GLU A 98 -10.61 8.28 -3.80
CA GLU A 98 -11.84 8.35 -3.02
C GLU A 98 -11.81 7.39 -1.82
N GLN A 99 -12.80 7.50 -0.94
CA GLN A 99 -12.94 6.60 0.22
C GLN A 99 -13.12 5.14 -0.21
N GLY A 100 -13.74 4.89 -1.36
CA GLY A 100 -13.85 3.57 -1.97
C GLY A 100 -12.52 2.89 -2.24
N ASP A 101 -11.56 3.66 -2.77
CA ASP A 101 -10.21 3.16 -3.04
C ASP A 101 -9.48 2.81 -1.73
N VAL A 102 -9.62 3.67 -0.71
CA VAL A 102 -9.07 3.40 0.62
C VAL A 102 -9.69 2.14 1.20
N TYR A 103 -11.02 2.04 1.18
CA TYR A 103 -11.76 0.87 1.67
C TYR A 103 -11.26 -0.42 1.01
N ALA A 104 -11.09 -0.41 -0.31
CA ALA A 104 -10.60 -1.56 -1.07
C ALA A 104 -9.22 -2.03 -0.60
N VAL A 105 -8.29 -1.09 -0.37
CA VAL A 105 -6.93 -1.40 0.09
C VAL A 105 -6.91 -1.90 1.53
N VAL A 106 -7.72 -1.31 2.42
CA VAL A 106 -7.81 -1.75 3.83
C VAL A 106 -8.46 -3.13 3.92
N GLN A 107 -9.54 -3.38 3.17
CA GLN A 107 -10.17 -4.70 3.08
C GLN A 107 -9.19 -5.74 2.55
N LEU A 108 -8.40 -5.39 1.54
CA LEU A 108 -7.41 -6.30 1.01
C LEU A 108 -6.28 -6.59 2.01
N SER A 109 -5.83 -5.58 2.75
CA SER A 109 -4.88 -5.76 3.85
C SER A 109 -5.41 -6.80 4.86
N ASN A 110 -6.71 -6.70 5.20
CA ASN A 110 -7.38 -7.66 6.06
C ASN A 110 -7.34 -9.09 5.50
N ALA A 111 -7.58 -9.28 4.20
CA ALA A 111 -7.58 -10.59 3.58
C ALA A 111 -6.21 -11.30 3.67
N TYR A 112 -5.10 -10.54 3.51
CA TYR A 112 -3.76 -11.11 3.71
C TYR A 112 -3.50 -11.50 5.17
N ILE A 113 -3.94 -10.69 6.13
CA ILE A 113 -3.78 -11.03 7.55
C ILE A 113 -4.53 -12.31 7.89
N VAL A 114 -5.77 -12.45 7.39
CA VAL A 114 -6.56 -13.67 7.58
C VAL A 114 -5.86 -14.88 6.96
N ASP A 115 -5.37 -14.80 5.72
CA ASP A 115 -4.63 -15.91 5.10
C ASP A 115 -3.37 -16.29 5.91
N ILE A 116 -2.65 -15.30 6.46
CA ILE A 116 -1.47 -15.53 7.32
C ILE A 116 -1.90 -16.26 8.60
N LEU A 117 -2.95 -15.80 9.27
CA LEU A 117 -3.48 -16.42 10.48
C LEU A 117 -3.97 -17.84 10.24
N ASP A 118 -4.72 -18.07 9.15
CA ASP A 118 -5.22 -19.39 8.76
C ASP A 118 -4.08 -20.37 8.52
N LYS A 119 -2.97 -19.89 7.93
CA LYS A 119 -1.79 -20.71 7.64
C LYS A 119 -0.99 -21.04 8.89
N LEU A 120 -0.78 -20.06 9.77
CA LEU A 120 0.12 -20.18 10.92
C LEU A 120 -0.56 -20.77 12.15
N ALA A 121 -1.84 -20.46 12.31
CA ALA A 121 -2.57 -20.76 13.53
C ALA A 121 -3.99 -21.26 13.21
N PRO A 122 -4.15 -22.39 12.50
CA PRO A 122 -5.46 -22.95 12.19
C PRO A 122 -6.26 -23.34 13.45
N VAL A 123 -5.59 -23.57 14.59
CA VAL A 123 -6.22 -23.79 15.90
C VAL A 123 -6.62 -22.48 16.58
N TRP A 124 -5.93 -21.37 16.26
CA TRP A 124 -6.37 -20.01 16.54
C TRP A 124 -7.25 -19.47 15.41
N SER A 125 -7.94 -20.35 14.67
CA SER A 125 -9.07 -20.00 13.79
C SER A 125 -10.15 -19.37 14.67
N LEU A 126 -9.90 -18.12 15.00
CA LEU A 126 -10.64 -17.31 15.93
C LEU A 126 -11.96 -16.97 15.26
N THR A 127 -13.01 -17.11 16.05
CA THR A 127 -14.25 -16.36 15.89
C THR A 127 -13.90 -14.99 15.30
N ALA A 128 -14.37 -14.71 14.08
CA ALA A 128 -14.09 -13.43 13.43
C ALA A 128 -14.28 -12.31 14.46
N PRO A 129 -13.34 -11.35 14.58
CA PRO A 129 -13.45 -10.28 15.55
C PRO A 129 -14.86 -9.69 15.47
N THR A 130 -15.51 -9.52 16.62
CA THR A 130 -16.84 -8.93 16.67
C THR A 130 -16.80 -7.62 15.89
N LEU A 131 -17.64 -7.51 14.86
CA LEU A 131 -17.70 -6.34 14.00
C LEU A 131 -17.88 -5.09 14.89
N PRO A 132 -16.90 -4.17 14.91
CA PRO A 132 -17.05 -2.93 15.67
C PRO A 132 -18.28 -2.19 15.16
N GLU A 133 -19.04 -1.56 16.05
CA GLU A 133 -20.15 -0.70 15.60
C GLU A 133 -19.62 0.41 14.69
N VAL A 134 -20.41 0.74 13.67
CA VAL A 134 -20.07 1.87 12.78
C VAL A 134 -20.13 3.14 13.60
N GLN A 135 -18.97 3.77 13.78
CA GLN A 135 -18.89 5.07 14.43
C GLN A 135 -19.18 6.16 13.39
N THR A 136 -20.15 7.03 13.66
CA THR A 136 -20.45 8.18 12.81
C THR A 136 -19.34 9.23 12.88
N ASP A 137 -19.34 10.16 11.94
CA ASP A 137 -18.52 11.38 11.97
C ASP A 137 -17.00 11.16 11.94
N LYS A 138 -16.55 10.05 11.33
CA LYS A 138 -15.13 9.82 11.12
C LYS A 138 -14.58 10.65 9.98
N THR A 139 -13.32 11.04 10.14
CA THR A 139 -12.60 11.87 9.17
C THR A 139 -11.34 11.16 8.65
N PRO A 140 -10.74 11.62 7.54
CA PRO A 140 -9.48 11.07 7.05
C PRO A 140 -8.35 11.07 8.09
N ILE A 141 -8.28 12.07 8.98
CA ILE A 141 -7.27 12.12 10.04
C ILE A 141 -7.49 11.00 11.08
N ASP A 142 -8.73 10.64 11.38
CA ASP A 142 -9.03 9.53 12.29
C ASP A 142 -8.61 8.20 11.69
N ILE A 143 -8.91 8.00 10.40
CA ILE A 143 -8.49 6.81 9.65
C ILE A 143 -6.96 6.74 9.57
N TYR A 144 -6.29 7.86 9.29
CA TYR A 144 -4.84 7.90 9.24
C TYR A 144 -4.21 7.52 10.59
N LYS A 145 -4.75 8.02 11.71
CA LYS A 145 -4.26 7.67 13.05
C LYS A 145 -4.38 6.18 13.35
N ILE A 146 -5.52 5.56 13.05
CA ILE A 146 -5.69 4.11 13.27
C ILE A 146 -4.80 3.30 12.32
N MET A 147 -4.66 3.70 11.06
CA MET A 147 -3.75 3.03 10.13
C MET A 147 -2.29 3.19 10.59
N LEU A 148 -1.89 4.34 11.15
CA LEU A 148 -0.55 4.50 11.70
C LEU A 148 -0.32 3.60 12.92
N LYS A 149 -1.34 3.41 13.76
CA LYS A 149 -1.30 2.43 14.85
C LYS A 149 -1.13 1.00 14.31
N ASN A 150 -1.92 0.62 13.30
CA ASN A 150 -1.83 -0.69 12.65
C ASN A 150 -0.43 -0.92 12.05
N PHE A 151 0.16 0.10 11.41
CA PHE A 151 1.53 0.02 10.91
C PHE A 151 2.55 -0.26 12.02
N ARG A 152 2.43 0.40 13.17
CA ARG A 152 3.30 0.14 14.34
C ARG A 152 3.17 -1.28 14.87
N ILE A 153 1.98 -1.86 14.88
CA ILE A 153 1.78 -3.27 15.25
C ILE A 153 2.51 -4.17 14.26
N ILE A 154 2.42 -3.90 12.95
CA ILE A 154 3.15 -4.66 11.93
C ILE A 154 4.66 -4.53 12.12
N GLN A 155 5.17 -3.35 12.46
CA GLN A 155 6.59 -3.15 12.78
C GLN A 155 7.03 -3.96 14.00
N GLN A 156 6.20 -4.02 15.02
CA GLN A 156 6.47 -4.84 16.20
C GLN A 156 6.52 -6.33 15.84
N ILE A 157 5.54 -6.82 15.08
CA ILE A 157 5.53 -8.19 14.54
C ILE A 157 6.79 -8.48 13.73
N ALA A 158 7.19 -7.55 12.84
CA ALA A 158 8.39 -7.70 12.03
C ALA A 158 9.64 -7.89 12.90
N ASN A 159 9.81 -6.98 13.87
CA ASN A 159 10.95 -6.99 14.78
C ASN A 159 11.00 -8.28 15.62
N ASP A 160 9.86 -8.68 16.19
CA ASP A 160 9.76 -9.90 17.00
C ASP A 160 10.00 -11.18 16.16
N SER A 161 9.76 -11.10 14.85
CA SER A 161 9.95 -12.20 13.90
C SER A 161 11.30 -12.18 13.17
N GLY A 162 12.14 -11.18 13.44
CA GLY A 162 13.43 -10.97 12.77
C GLY A 162 13.32 -10.60 11.28
N ILE A 163 12.20 -9.99 10.87
CA ILE A 163 11.98 -9.49 9.51
C ILE A 163 12.40 -8.02 9.44
N ASP A 164 13.27 -7.68 8.48
CA ASP A 164 13.59 -6.29 8.18
C ASP A 164 12.39 -5.56 7.55
N MET A 165 12.01 -4.43 8.13
CA MET A 165 10.86 -3.64 7.69
C MET A 165 11.20 -2.14 7.58
N LEU A 166 10.52 -1.45 6.67
CA LEU A 166 10.62 -0.01 6.54
C LEU A 166 10.22 0.69 7.85
N GLN A 167 11.03 1.67 8.27
CA GLN A 167 10.71 2.54 9.38
C GLN A 167 10.04 3.83 8.87
N LEU A 168 8.83 4.12 9.34
CA LEU A 168 8.20 5.41 9.10
C LEU A 168 8.67 6.44 10.15
N GLY A 169 8.96 7.66 9.69
CA GLY A 169 9.16 8.79 10.58
C GLY A 169 7.87 9.17 11.33
N SER A 170 8.01 9.78 12.50
CA SER A 170 6.91 10.11 13.42
C SER A 170 6.12 11.38 13.07
N GLU A 171 6.49 12.09 12.00
CA GLU A 171 5.89 13.39 11.67
C GLU A 171 4.60 13.24 10.85
N ILE A 172 3.48 13.62 11.46
CA ILE A 172 2.19 13.75 10.78
C ILE A 172 2.11 15.16 10.20
N GLN A 173 2.05 15.27 8.87
CA GLN A 173 1.80 16.54 8.20
C GLN A 173 0.29 16.76 8.07
N THR A 174 -0.19 17.93 8.51
CA THR A 174 -1.60 18.32 8.37
C THR A 174 -1.75 19.39 7.27
N PRO A 175 -2.90 19.45 6.58
CA PRO A 175 -4.08 18.60 6.72
C PRO A 175 -3.89 17.20 6.10
N ILE A 176 -4.54 16.20 6.70
CA ILE A 176 -4.53 14.81 6.20
C ILE A 176 -5.71 14.61 5.25
N THR A 177 -5.43 14.04 4.08
CA THR A 177 -6.41 13.76 3.03
C THR A 177 -6.62 12.25 2.83
N SER A 178 -7.65 11.87 2.06
CA SER A 178 -7.87 10.47 1.64
C SER A 178 -6.67 9.89 0.88
N THR A 179 -5.90 10.74 0.19
CA THR A 179 -4.65 10.34 -0.48
C THR A 179 -3.60 9.89 0.53
N ASP A 180 -3.41 10.62 1.62
CA ASP A 180 -2.43 10.25 2.65
C ASP A 180 -2.85 8.93 3.33
N VAL A 181 -4.15 8.75 3.57
CA VAL A 181 -4.70 7.50 4.10
C VAL A 181 -4.48 6.34 3.11
N PHE A 182 -4.71 6.57 1.81
CA PHE A 182 -4.50 5.56 0.78
C PHE A 182 -3.03 5.17 0.63
N ASP A 183 -2.11 6.15 0.67
CA ASP A 183 -0.68 5.89 0.56
C ASP A 183 -0.19 5.09 1.77
N LEU A 184 -0.63 5.41 2.99
CA LEU A 184 -0.33 4.63 4.20
C LEU A 184 -0.95 3.23 4.15
N SER A 185 -2.21 3.12 3.73
CA SER A 185 -2.89 1.83 3.55
C SER A 185 -2.18 0.95 2.52
N SER A 186 -1.70 1.55 1.42
CA SER A 186 -0.95 0.84 0.37
C SER A 186 0.40 0.36 0.85
N LEU A 187 1.06 1.12 1.73
CA LEU A 187 2.28 0.69 2.39
C LEU A 187 2.00 -0.52 3.28
N ILE A 188 1.00 -0.44 4.17
CA ILE A 188 0.58 -1.57 5.03
C ILE A 188 0.28 -2.81 4.19
N LEU A 189 -0.50 -2.66 3.12
CA LEU A 189 -0.80 -3.77 2.21
C LEU A 189 0.49 -4.39 1.64
N SER A 190 1.47 -3.57 1.26
CA SER A 190 2.73 -4.05 0.69
C SER A 190 3.54 -4.86 1.73
N GLU A 191 3.58 -4.41 2.97
CA GLU A 191 4.26 -5.10 4.07
C GLU A 191 3.57 -6.43 4.41
N LEU A 192 2.23 -6.43 4.46
CA LEU A 192 1.46 -7.66 4.70
C LEU A 192 1.60 -8.67 3.56
N ARG A 193 1.68 -8.19 2.31
CA ARG A 193 1.99 -9.04 1.16
C ARG A 193 3.38 -9.66 1.26
N TYR A 194 4.34 -8.89 1.75
CA TYR A 194 5.68 -9.40 2.00
C TYR A 194 5.66 -10.47 3.09
N PHE A 195 4.97 -10.25 4.21
CA PHE A 195 4.79 -11.26 5.27
C PHE A 195 4.12 -12.53 4.73
N ALA A 196 3.04 -12.38 3.96
CA ALA A 196 2.35 -13.49 3.32
C ALA A 196 3.32 -14.32 2.45
N SER A 197 4.19 -13.67 1.68
CA SER A 197 5.20 -14.37 0.87
C SER A 197 6.23 -15.12 1.71
N GLN A 198 6.58 -14.63 2.91
CA GLN A 198 7.52 -15.32 3.81
C GLN A 198 6.95 -16.65 4.34
N VAL A 199 5.63 -16.80 4.39
CA VAL A 199 4.94 -18.04 4.81
C VAL A 199 4.38 -18.85 3.64
N GLY A 200 4.83 -18.54 2.42
CA GLY A 200 4.46 -19.28 1.20
C GLY A 200 3.04 -19.00 0.70
N ILE A 201 2.45 -17.85 1.06
CA ILE A 201 1.16 -17.40 0.52
C ILE A 201 1.43 -16.52 -0.69
N ASP A 202 1.29 -17.12 -1.88
CA ASP A 202 1.46 -16.42 -3.17
C ASP A 202 0.12 -15.96 -3.78
N ARG A 203 -0.94 -15.92 -2.97
CA ARG A 203 -2.27 -15.52 -3.46
C ARG A 203 -2.26 -14.07 -3.89
N ILE A 204 -2.67 -13.83 -5.13
CA ILE A 204 -2.86 -12.48 -5.68
C ILE A 204 -4.33 -12.14 -5.64
N TYR A 205 -4.67 -11.11 -4.87
CA TYR A 205 -5.99 -10.53 -4.87
C TYR A 205 -6.15 -9.42 -5.89
N ARG A 206 -7.36 -9.31 -6.45
CA ARG A 206 -7.76 -8.18 -7.29
C ARG A 206 -8.44 -7.14 -6.40
N LEU A 207 -8.06 -5.87 -6.59
CA LEU A 207 -8.79 -4.75 -5.99
C LEU A 207 -10.21 -4.72 -6.54
N LYS A 208 -11.19 -4.64 -5.64
CA LYS A 208 -12.60 -4.42 -5.96
C LYS A 208 -12.91 -2.94 -5.89
N SER A 209 -13.81 -2.46 -6.74
CA SER A 209 -14.31 -1.09 -6.70
C SER A 209 -15.44 -0.97 -5.67
N TYR A 210 -15.46 0.14 -4.92
CA TYR A 210 -16.43 0.44 -3.87
C TYR A 210 -16.87 1.92 -3.93
N PRO A 211 -17.69 2.33 -4.91
CA PRO A 211 -17.96 3.73 -5.19
C PRO A 211 -18.66 4.49 -4.04
N ASP A 212 -19.42 3.80 -3.19
CA ASP A 212 -20.33 4.45 -2.22
C ASP A 212 -19.80 4.45 -0.78
N LYS A 213 -18.49 4.29 -0.58
CA LYS A 213 -17.92 4.19 0.77
C LYS A 213 -17.75 5.53 1.43
N VAL A 214 -18.06 5.59 2.73
CA VAL A 214 -17.84 6.79 3.56
C VAL A 214 -16.68 6.59 4.55
N PRO A 215 -16.06 7.67 5.07
CA PRO A 215 -14.94 7.56 6.00
C PRO A 215 -15.21 6.68 7.22
N SER A 216 -16.44 6.69 7.75
CA SER A 216 -16.85 5.84 8.87
C SER A 216 -16.76 4.35 8.57
N GLU A 217 -17.07 3.91 7.35
CA GLU A 217 -16.95 2.51 6.96
C GLU A 217 -15.48 2.12 6.76
N VAL A 218 -14.66 3.03 6.23
CA VAL A 218 -13.21 2.82 6.13
C VAL A 218 -12.60 2.69 7.53
N TYR A 219 -13.00 3.55 8.46
CA TYR A 219 -12.55 3.50 9.85
C TYR A 219 -12.95 2.18 10.52
N GLN A 220 -14.20 1.73 10.34
CA GLN A 220 -14.65 0.43 10.83
C GLN A 220 -13.80 -0.71 10.27
N GLN A 221 -13.52 -0.68 8.97
CA GLN A 221 -12.66 -1.68 8.33
C GLN A 221 -11.23 -1.65 8.88
N ALA A 222 -10.70 -0.47 9.21
CA ALA A 222 -9.38 -0.33 9.83
C ALA A 222 -9.33 -0.89 11.27
N LEU A 223 -10.43 -0.83 12.01
CA LEU A 223 -10.55 -1.49 13.32
C LEU A 223 -10.58 -3.03 13.21
N ILE A 224 -11.19 -3.57 12.14
CA ILE A 224 -11.14 -5.03 11.89
C ILE A 224 -9.70 -5.46 11.59
N VAL A 225 -8.98 -4.68 10.79
CA VAL A 225 -7.54 -4.90 10.53
C VAL A 225 -6.75 -4.85 11.84
N GLU A 226 -7.00 -3.87 12.70
CA GLU A 226 -6.36 -3.76 14.01
C GLU A 226 -6.57 -5.03 14.85
N ALA A 227 -7.81 -5.50 14.95
CA ALA A 227 -8.14 -6.68 15.73
C ALA A 227 -7.41 -7.93 15.24
N HIS A 228 -7.36 -8.17 13.92
CA HIS A 228 -6.60 -9.29 13.37
C HIS A 228 -5.09 -9.14 13.53
N LEU A 229 -4.56 -7.91 13.44
CA LEU A 229 -3.15 -7.65 13.72
C LEU A 229 -2.79 -7.92 15.17
N GLN A 230 -3.67 -7.58 16.11
CA GLN A 230 -3.44 -7.86 17.54
C GLN A 230 -3.36 -9.36 17.80
N ILE A 231 -4.24 -10.15 17.16
CA ILE A 231 -4.19 -11.60 17.21
C ILE A 231 -2.85 -12.12 16.66
N LEU A 232 -2.41 -11.59 15.51
CA LEU A 232 -1.15 -11.98 14.88
C LEU A 232 0.07 -11.59 15.74
N GLU A 233 0.01 -10.44 16.40
CA GLU A 233 1.02 -9.98 17.36
C GLU A 233 1.12 -10.91 18.56
N ASP A 234 -0.01 -11.29 19.16
CA ASP A 234 -0.06 -12.20 20.30
C ASP A 234 0.45 -13.61 19.93
N PHE A 235 0.12 -14.07 18.72
CA PHE A 235 0.68 -15.30 18.16
C PHE A 235 2.20 -15.18 18.00
N THR A 236 2.69 -14.07 17.42
CA THR A 236 4.12 -13.82 17.19
C THR A 236 4.92 -13.80 18.48
N LYS A 237 4.40 -13.16 19.54
CA LYS A 237 5.03 -13.17 20.87
C LYS A 237 5.18 -14.59 21.44
N THR A 238 4.23 -15.46 21.13
CA THR A 238 4.25 -16.87 21.56
C THR A 238 5.19 -17.71 20.68
N TYR A 239 5.26 -17.43 19.38
CA TYR A 239 6.00 -18.20 18.38
C TYR A 239 6.89 -17.32 17.48
N PRO A 240 7.93 -16.64 18.00
CA PRO A 240 8.70 -15.63 17.25
C PRO A 240 9.48 -16.18 16.03
N THR A 241 9.52 -17.50 15.84
CA THR A 241 10.22 -18.15 14.72
C THR A 241 9.28 -18.66 13.63
N TRP A 242 8.02 -18.20 13.59
CA TRP A 242 7.01 -18.61 12.60
C TRP A 242 7.41 -18.36 11.14
N THR A 243 8.40 -17.50 10.92
CA THR A 243 8.99 -17.19 9.61
C THR A 243 10.02 -18.21 9.12
N LYS A 244 10.45 -19.15 9.98
CA LYS A 244 11.49 -20.15 9.68
C LYS A 244 10.93 -21.56 9.44
N ILE A 245 9.64 -21.68 9.10
CA ILE A 245 9.04 -22.98 8.83
C ILE A 245 9.56 -23.47 7.47
N GLU A 246 10.56 -24.36 7.50
CA GLU A 246 11.08 -25.13 6.35
C GLU A 246 10.08 -26.18 5.86
#